data_AF-A0A3A5UYA9-F1
#
_entry.id   AF-A0A3A5UYA9-F1
#
_cell.length_a   1.000
_cell.length_b   1.000
_cell.length_c   1.000
_cell.angle_alpha   90.00
_cell.angle_beta   90.00
_cell.angle_gamma   90.00
#
_symmetry.space_group_name_H-M   'P 1'
#
loop_
_entity.id
_entity.type
_entity.pdbx_description
1 polymer ?
#
loop_
_entity_poly.entity_id
_entity_poly.type
_entity_poly.pdbx_seq_one_letter_code
_entity_poly.pdbx_strand_id
1 'polypeptide(L)'
;MSDSIPEISKLLFSSFPPQFPKISKSDIIRLWSLELQWFNPEDANLVVSHLLDMNWIIESEDFLHPNSNIDLSPPILGWQPILRDILNSPFNDLKTASIQNELDIITTKQNTQYSHESDNESKSFEDKTNILINYVSKKSGLTNREVIRRSQRKRKALGPVTLWLCVSLLAREQGLDMDKINQILEK
;
A
#
# COMPACT_ATOMS: atom_id res chain seq x y z
N MET A 1 22.99 -16.14 10.98
CA MET A 1 23.67 -15.12 10.16
C MET A 1 22.62 -14.61 9.19
N SER A 2 22.38 -13.28 9.17
CA SER A 2 21.69 -12.51 8.12
C SER A 2 20.17 -12.63 7.88
N ASP A 3 19.34 -13.01 8.84
CA ASP A 3 17.86 -12.89 8.67
C ASP A 3 17.30 -11.49 9.00
N SER A 4 18.09 -10.59 9.61
CA SER A 4 17.64 -9.24 10.00
C SER A 4 17.54 -8.25 8.83
N ILE A 5 18.37 -8.42 7.78
CA ILE A 5 18.38 -7.57 6.59
C ILE A 5 17.02 -7.59 5.85
N PRO A 6 16.44 -8.77 5.53
CA PRO A 6 15.14 -8.81 4.86
C PRO A 6 14.04 -8.25 5.75
N GLU A 7 14.10 -8.42 7.08
CA GLU A 7 13.09 -7.87 8.00
C GLU A 7 13.07 -6.34 8.00
N ILE A 8 14.24 -5.68 7.98
CA ILE A 8 14.30 -4.21 7.89
C ILE A 8 13.87 -3.74 6.51
N SER A 9 14.23 -4.45 5.44
CA SER A 9 13.77 -4.09 4.09
C SER A 9 12.24 -4.06 3.98
N LYS A 10 11.57 -5.02 4.61
CA LYS A 10 10.10 -5.13 4.65
C LYS A 10 9.49 -4.01 5.48
N LEU A 11 10.09 -3.74 6.66
CA LEU A 11 9.68 -2.65 7.53
C LEU A 11 9.74 -1.30 6.79
N LEU A 12 10.87 -1.02 6.13
CA LEU A 12 11.07 0.21 5.39
C LEU A 12 10.16 0.28 4.16
N PHE A 13 9.98 -0.81 3.42
CA PHE A 13 9.06 -0.87 2.29
C PHE A 13 7.62 -0.50 2.70
N SER A 14 7.14 -1.03 3.82
CA SER A 14 5.82 -0.71 4.35
C SER A 14 5.69 0.72 4.88
N SER A 15 6.79 1.31 5.33
CA SER A 15 6.80 2.65 5.95
C SER A 15 6.95 3.77 4.92
N PHE A 16 7.60 3.49 3.79
CA PHE A 16 7.91 4.44 2.74
C PHE A 16 7.28 4.03 1.42
N PRO A 17 5.95 4.23 1.25
CA PRO A 17 5.29 3.96 -0.01
C PRO A 17 5.84 4.90 -1.10
N PRO A 18 5.88 4.48 -2.37
CA PRO A 18 6.46 5.28 -3.45
C PRO A 18 5.75 6.62 -3.68
N GLN A 19 4.51 6.78 -3.18
CA GLN A 19 3.78 8.04 -3.23
C GLN A 19 4.23 9.05 -2.16
N PHE A 20 4.78 8.56 -1.04
CA PHE A 20 5.23 9.37 0.09
C PHE A 20 6.63 8.90 0.53
N PRO A 21 7.68 9.29 -0.21
CA PRO A 21 9.05 8.79 0.01
C PRO A 21 9.72 9.37 1.27
N LYS A 22 9.06 10.31 1.95
CA LYS A 22 9.59 11.01 3.12
C LYS A 22 8.52 11.12 4.20
N ILE A 23 8.92 10.93 5.45
CA ILE A 23 8.03 10.94 6.61
C ILE A 23 8.72 11.64 7.78
N SER A 24 7.99 12.41 8.59
CA SER A 24 8.59 13.00 9.79
C SER A 24 8.86 11.93 10.85
N LYS A 25 9.80 12.18 11.76
CA LYS A 25 10.06 11.28 12.90
C LYS A 25 8.82 11.05 13.76
N SER A 26 8.01 12.08 14.01
CA SER A 26 6.76 11.93 14.75
C SER A 26 5.74 11.07 14.01
N ASP A 27 5.64 11.23 12.68
CA ASP A 27 4.68 10.49 11.87
C ASP A 27 5.07 9.01 11.74
N ILE A 28 6.36 8.67 11.63
CA ILE A 28 6.78 7.26 11.58
C ILE A 28 6.56 6.55 12.92
N ILE A 29 6.81 7.23 14.04
CA ILE A 29 6.53 6.71 15.38
C ILE A 29 5.02 6.49 15.54
N ARG A 30 4.20 7.45 15.11
CA ARG A 30 2.73 7.32 15.11
C ARG A 30 2.25 6.18 14.21
N LEU A 31 2.81 6.07 13.00
CA LEU A 31 2.49 5.01 12.04
C LEU A 31 2.73 3.64 12.65
N TRP A 32 3.91 3.42 13.24
CA TRP A 32 4.26 2.12 13.82
C TRP A 32 3.53 1.81 15.13
N SER A 33 3.24 2.82 15.95
CA SER A 33 2.63 2.60 17.26
C SER A 33 1.11 2.62 17.30
N LEU A 34 0.48 3.44 16.46
CA LEU A 34 -0.97 3.67 16.50
C LEU A 34 -1.69 3.05 15.31
N GLU A 35 -1.20 3.31 14.09
CA GLU A 35 -1.87 2.88 12.86
C GLU A 35 -1.64 1.39 12.59
N LEU A 36 -0.38 0.96 12.63
CA LEU A 36 0.02 -0.43 12.37
C LEU A 36 0.06 -1.27 13.64
N GLN A 37 0.14 -0.63 14.81
CA GLN A 37 0.21 -1.28 16.12
C GLN A 37 1.31 -2.36 16.20
N TRP A 38 2.42 -2.10 15.53
CA TRP A 38 3.56 -3.01 15.50
C TRP A 38 4.40 -2.92 16.77
N PHE A 39 4.50 -1.72 17.34
CA PHE A 39 5.31 -1.42 18.52
C PHE A 39 4.55 -0.51 19.48
N ASN A 40 5.02 -0.39 20.72
CA ASN A 40 4.59 0.70 21.60
C ASN A 40 5.27 2.02 21.19
N PRO A 41 4.78 3.20 21.61
CA PRO A 41 5.41 4.49 21.28
C PRO A 41 6.90 4.57 21.66
N GLU A 42 7.25 4.05 22.84
CA GLU A 42 8.64 3.98 23.32
C GLU A 42 9.50 3.06 22.45
N ASP A 43 8.99 1.86 22.14
CA ASP A 43 9.67 0.87 21.30
C ASP A 43 9.84 1.39 19.86
N ALA A 44 8.83 2.06 19.31
CA ALA A 44 8.91 2.69 17.99
C ALA A 44 10.00 3.76 17.93
N ASN A 45 10.11 4.60 18.97
CA ASN A 45 11.18 5.60 19.04
C ASN A 45 12.56 4.93 19.14
N LEU A 46 12.68 3.86 19.93
CA LEU A 46 13.90 3.05 20.04
C LEU A 46 14.29 2.47 18.67
N VAL A 47 13.35 1.89 17.94
CA VAL A 47 13.59 1.36 16.58
C VAL A 47 14.06 2.45 15.62
N VAL A 48 13.44 3.63 15.63
CA VAL A 48 13.88 4.75 14.78
C VAL A 48 15.31 5.17 15.11
N SER A 49 15.63 5.36 16.39
CA SER A 49 16.99 5.69 16.83
C SER A 49 18.00 4.64 16.39
N HIS A 50 17.67 3.36 16.56
CA HIS A 50 18.54 2.26 16.13
C HIS A 50 18.75 2.25 14.61
N LEU A 51 17.71 2.51 13.82
CA LEU A 51 17.82 2.54 12.35
C LEU A 51 18.64 3.75 11.85
N LEU A 52 18.61 4.88 12.56
CA LEU A 52 19.49 6.02 12.31
C LEU A 52 20.95 5.67 12.66
N ASP A 53 21.19 5.10 13.84
CA ASP A 53 22.53 4.71 14.30
C ASP A 53 23.18 3.68 13.37
N MET A 54 22.37 2.74 12.86
CA MET A 54 22.81 1.69 11.94
C MET A 54 22.77 2.10 10.46
N ASN A 55 22.48 3.37 10.15
CA ASN A 55 22.48 3.96 8.81
C ASN A 55 21.50 3.30 7.80
N TRP A 56 20.38 2.80 8.30
CA TRP A 56 19.26 2.27 7.49
C TRP A 56 18.31 3.38 7.03
N ILE A 57 18.12 4.38 7.89
CA ILE A 57 17.34 5.59 7.61
C ILE A 57 18.30 6.78 7.71
N ILE A 58 18.07 7.79 6.88
CA ILE A 58 18.80 9.05 6.88
C ILE A 58 17.80 10.17 7.18
N GLU A 59 18.23 11.13 7.98
CA GLU A 59 17.46 12.33 8.31
C GLU A 59 17.97 13.52 7.48
N SER A 60 17.08 14.11 6.68
CA SER A 60 17.33 15.30 5.85
C SER A 60 16.18 16.28 6.00
N GLU A 61 16.46 17.54 6.34
CA GLU A 61 15.48 18.64 6.44
C GLU A 61 14.22 18.28 7.25
N ASP A 62 14.38 17.72 8.46
CA ASP A 62 13.31 17.23 9.36
C ASP A 62 12.50 16.03 8.85
N PHE A 63 12.88 15.45 7.71
CA PHE A 63 12.27 14.24 7.17
C PHE A 63 13.22 13.05 7.19
N LEU A 64 12.65 11.89 7.49
CA LEU A 64 13.30 10.60 7.36
C LEU A 64 13.08 10.03 5.97
N HIS A 65 14.10 9.40 5.41
CA HIS A 65 14.01 8.62 4.19
C HIS A 65 14.91 7.38 4.30
N PRO A 66 14.55 6.26 3.63
CA PRO A 66 15.40 5.08 3.60
C PRO A 66 16.72 5.41 2.89
N ASN A 67 17.80 4.76 3.30
CA ASN A 67 19.08 4.87 2.61
C ASN A 67 18.95 4.26 1.20
N SER A 68 19.32 5.03 0.17
CA SER A 68 19.16 4.67 -1.24
C SER A 68 19.95 3.42 -1.67
N ASN A 69 20.86 2.94 -0.83
CA ASN A 69 21.68 1.75 -1.08
C ASN A 69 20.98 0.42 -0.69
N ILE A 70 19.74 0.48 -0.20
CA ILE A 70 18.99 -0.71 0.27
C ILE A 70 17.96 -1.11 -0.79
N ASP A 71 17.94 -2.39 -1.17
CA ASP A 71 16.85 -2.95 -1.97
C ASP A 71 15.65 -3.26 -1.05
N LEU A 72 14.52 -2.61 -1.32
CA LEU A 72 13.32 -2.70 -0.49
C LEU A 72 12.43 -3.82 -1.02
N SER A 73 12.24 -4.88 -0.21
CA SER A 73 11.37 -5.99 -0.57
C SER A 73 9.98 -5.88 0.07
N PRO A 74 8.90 -6.19 -0.65
CA PRO A 74 7.56 -6.17 -0.08
C PRO A 74 7.38 -7.32 0.93
N PRO A 75 6.73 -7.07 2.09
CA PRO A 75 6.37 -8.14 3.01
C PRO A 75 5.27 -9.05 2.45
N ILE A 76 5.24 -10.28 2.95
CA ILE A 76 4.10 -11.18 2.73
C ILE A 76 2.87 -10.71 3.50
N LEU A 77 1.68 -11.13 3.05
CA LEU A 77 0.44 -10.81 3.74
C LEU A 77 0.46 -11.32 5.19
N GLY A 78 0.11 -10.44 6.14
CA GLY A 78 0.08 -10.78 7.57
C GLY A 78 1.44 -10.75 8.27
N TRP A 79 2.50 -10.33 7.58
CA TRP A 79 3.80 -10.11 8.22
C TRP A 79 3.75 -8.95 9.22
N GLN A 80 4.49 -9.10 10.32
CA GLN A 80 4.69 -8.09 11.35
C GLN A 80 6.17 -8.10 11.76
N PRO A 81 6.80 -6.93 11.97
CA PRO A 81 8.18 -6.87 12.41
C PRO A 81 8.37 -7.40 13.84
N ILE A 82 9.48 -8.09 14.07
CA ILE A 82 9.89 -8.56 15.39
C ILE A 82 10.94 -7.58 15.93
N LEU A 83 10.63 -6.93 17.06
CA LEU A 83 11.50 -5.91 17.68
C LEU A 83 12.94 -6.41 17.88
N ARG A 84 13.10 -7.63 18.40
CA ARG A 84 14.41 -8.22 18.68
C ARG A 84 15.26 -8.38 17.42
N ASP A 85 14.64 -8.70 16.29
CA ASP A 85 15.36 -8.96 15.04
C ASP A 85 15.84 -7.65 14.40
N ILE A 86 15.08 -6.57 14.60
CA ILE A 86 15.44 -5.22 14.15
C ILE A 86 16.58 -4.65 15.01
N LEU A 87 16.50 -4.80 16.34
CA LEU A 87 17.52 -4.29 17.26
C LEU A 87 18.83 -5.10 17.21
N ASN A 88 18.79 -6.33 16.72
CA ASN A 88 19.98 -7.14 16.47
C ASN A 88 20.51 -6.97 15.04
N SER A 89 19.99 -6.02 14.28
CA SER A 89 20.45 -5.80 12.91
C SER A 89 21.90 -5.37 12.86
N PRO A 90 22.68 -5.89 11.90
CA PRO A 90 24.01 -5.34 11.64
C PRO A 90 23.94 -3.88 11.17
N PHE A 91 25.05 -3.18 11.37
CA PHE A 91 25.33 -1.88 10.78
C PHE A 91 25.34 -2.00 9.26
N ASN A 92 24.69 -1.05 8.58
CA ASN A 92 24.63 -1.00 7.13
C ASN A 92 25.93 -0.39 6.55
N ASP A 93 27.02 -1.18 6.50
CA ASP A 93 28.28 -0.83 5.81
C ASP A 93 28.19 -1.10 4.30
N LEU A 94 27.15 -0.58 3.66
CA LEU A 94 27.13 -0.51 2.20
C LEU A 94 27.88 0.75 1.81
N LYS A 95 29.19 0.57 1.61
CA LYS A 95 30.15 1.57 1.13
C LYS A 95 29.53 2.53 0.13
N THR A 96 29.74 3.81 0.41
CA THR A 96 29.70 4.95 -0.50
C THR A 96 30.28 4.60 -1.88
N ALA A 97 29.41 4.18 -2.80
CA ALA A 97 29.72 4.19 -4.22
C ALA A 97 29.32 5.56 -4.76
N SER A 98 30.30 6.47 -4.71
CA SER A 98 30.52 7.58 -5.63
C SER A 98 29.29 8.36 -6.13
N ILE A 99 29.16 9.58 -5.62
CA ILE A 99 28.59 10.71 -6.34
C ILE A 99 29.34 10.82 -7.68
N GLN A 100 28.73 10.37 -8.76
CA GLN A 100 28.98 10.93 -10.09
C GLN A 100 27.64 11.37 -10.66
N ASN A 101 27.50 12.69 -10.65
CA ASN A 101 26.59 13.47 -11.45
C ASN A 101 26.30 12.79 -12.79
N GLU A 102 25.04 12.46 -13.02
CA GLU A 102 24.42 12.75 -14.31
C GLU A 102 22.98 13.17 -14.03
N LEU A 103 22.80 14.48 -14.16
CA LEU A 103 21.51 15.13 -14.35
C LEU A 103 20.92 14.63 -15.67
N ASP A 104 20.30 13.46 -15.66
CA ASP A 104 19.38 13.09 -16.72
C ASP A 104 17.95 13.37 -16.26
N ILE A 105 17.53 14.57 -16.66
CA ILE A 105 16.16 15.02 -16.76
C ILE A 105 15.41 14.01 -17.63
N ILE A 106 14.90 12.94 -17.04
CA ILE A 106 13.75 12.25 -17.61
C ILE A 106 12.53 12.87 -16.94
N THR A 107 12.11 13.98 -17.52
CA THR A 107 10.73 14.44 -17.48
C THR A 107 9.86 13.29 -18.03
N THR A 108 9.42 12.38 -17.18
CA THR A 108 8.22 11.58 -17.47
C THR A 108 7.03 12.44 -17.10
N LYS A 109 6.66 13.32 -18.03
CA LYS A 109 5.27 13.73 -18.19
C LYS A 109 4.45 12.44 -18.20
N GLN A 110 3.74 12.14 -17.12
CA GLN A 110 2.59 11.24 -17.18
C GLN A 110 1.43 11.98 -17.85
N ASN A 111 1.64 12.33 -19.12
CA ASN A 111 0.56 12.39 -20.06
C ASN A 111 0.33 10.94 -20.46
N THR A 112 -0.56 10.25 -19.74
CA THR A 112 -1.00 8.93 -20.20
C THR A 112 -1.98 9.17 -21.34
N GLN A 113 -1.44 9.46 -22.53
CA GLN A 113 -2.11 9.20 -23.78
C GLN A 113 -2.22 7.67 -23.90
N TYR A 114 -3.31 7.12 -23.36
CA TYR A 114 -3.83 5.85 -23.83
C TYR A 114 -4.33 6.08 -25.26
N SER A 115 -3.44 5.93 -26.24
CA SER A 115 -3.84 5.77 -27.63
C SER A 115 -3.86 4.29 -27.98
N HIS A 116 -5.09 3.79 -28.03
CA HIS A 116 -5.57 2.76 -28.94
C HIS A 116 -5.13 1.31 -28.70
N GLU A 117 -5.73 0.71 -27.67
CA GLU A 117 -6.16 -0.71 -27.64
C GLU A 117 -7.07 -1.03 -26.41
N SER A 118 -7.18 -0.10 -25.44
CA SER A 118 -7.83 -0.28 -24.12
C SER A 118 -9.36 -0.04 -24.04
N ASP A 119 -10.00 0.55 -25.05
CA ASP A 119 -11.42 0.94 -24.93
C ASP A 119 -12.38 -0.25 -24.76
N ASN A 120 -12.01 -1.44 -25.24
CA ASN A 120 -12.86 -2.64 -25.10
C ASN A 120 -12.82 -3.22 -23.69
N GLU A 121 -11.66 -3.19 -23.02
CA GLU A 121 -11.46 -3.86 -21.74
C GLU A 121 -12.02 -3.01 -20.58
N SER A 122 -11.77 -1.71 -20.60
CA SER A 122 -12.34 -0.75 -19.65
C SER A 122 -13.87 -0.75 -19.70
N LYS A 123 -14.44 -0.82 -20.91
CA LYS A 123 -15.89 -0.90 -21.13
C LYS A 123 -16.46 -2.24 -20.65
N SER A 124 -15.75 -3.34 -20.89
CA SER A 124 -16.13 -4.67 -20.37
C SER A 124 -16.25 -4.68 -18.84
N PHE A 125 -15.28 -4.10 -18.13
CA PHE A 125 -15.35 -4.02 -16.66
C PHE A 125 -16.46 -3.10 -16.16
N GLU A 126 -16.75 -2.02 -16.88
CA GLU A 126 -17.85 -1.11 -16.55
C GLU A 126 -19.22 -1.78 -16.77
N ASP A 127 -19.36 -2.57 -17.83
CA ASP A 127 -20.55 -3.38 -18.11
C ASP A 127 -20.75 -4.46 -17.05
N LYS A 128 -19.70 -5.20 -16.67
CA LYS A 128 -19.74 -6.17 -15.56
C LYS A 128 -20.14 -5.52 -14.24
N THR A 129 -19.63 -4.32 -13.97
CA THR A 129 -19.97 -3.54 -12.78
C THR A 129 -21.46 -3.18 -12.77
N ASN A 130 -22.02 -2.76 -13.91
CA ASN A 130 -23.44 -2.43 -14.05
C ASN A 130 -24.35 -3.66 -13.89
N ILE A 131 -23.96 -4.80 -14.47
CA ILE A 131 -24.66 -6.08 -14.30
C ILE A 131 -24.68 -6.47 -12.82
N LEU A 132 -23.54 -6.34 -12.14
CA LEU A 132 -23.39 -6.65 -10.73
C LEU A 132 -24.25 -5.72 -9.85
N ILE A 133 -24.27 -4.42 -10.13
CA ILE A 133 -25.13 -3.45 -9.43
C ILE A 133 -26.61 -3.83 -9.55
N ASN A 134 -27.06 -4.16 -10.76
CA ASN A 134 -28.44 -4.57 -11.03
C ASN A 134 -28.80 -5.88 -10.30
N TYR A 135 -27.87 -6.84 -10.28
CA TYR A 135 -28.05 -8.11 -9.57
C TYR A 135 -28.19 -7.89 -8.06
N VAL A 136 -27.27 -7.13 -7.46
CA VAL A 136 -27.28 -6.84 -6.02
C VAL A 136 -28.53 -6.07 -5.65
N SER A 137 -28.91 -5.06 -6.42
CA SER A 137 -30.15 -4.29 -6.24
C SER A 137 -31.38 -5.20 -6.19
N LYS A 138 -31.55 -6.09 -7.18
CA LYS A 138 -32.67 -7.02 -7.25
C LYS A 138 -32.71 -8.04 -6.11
N LYS A 139 -31.54 -8.52 -5.65
CA LYS A 139 -31.45 -9.57 -4.62
C LYS A 139 -31.46 -9.04 -3.18
N SER A 140 -30.92 -7.85 -2.96
CA SER A 140 -30.87 -7.22 -1.63
C SER A 140 -32.10 -6.34 -1.34
N GLY A 141 -32.91 -6.01 -2.34
CA GLY A 141 -34.05 -5.10 -2.20
C GLY A 141 -33.64 -3.62 -2.11
N LEU A 142 -32.35 -3.31 -2.29
CA LEU A 142 -31.85 -1.94 -2.38
C LEU A 142 -32.08 -1.38 -3.79
N THR A 143 -32.34 -0.08 -3.90
CA THR A 143 -32.32 0.58 -5.21
C THR A 143 -30.90 0.64 -5.78
N ASN A 144 -30.76 0.64 -7.12
CA ASN A 144 -29.45 0.80 -7.78
C ASN A 144 -28.68 2.02 -7.25
N ARG A 145 -29.38 3.15 -7.05
CA ARG A 145 -28.77 4.37 -6.49
C ARG A 145 -28.19 4.14 -5.11
N GLU A 146 -28.88 3.37 -4.26
CA GLU A 146 -28.41 3.05 -2.91
C GLU A 146 -27.22 2.07 -2.94
N VAL A 147 -27.23 1.08 -3.84
CA VAL A 147 -26.10 0.17 -4.08
C VAL A 147 -24.86 0.95 -4.49
N ILE A 148 -24.99 1.86 -5.47
CA ILE A 148 -23.89 2.72 -5.92
C ILE A 148 -23.40 3.62 -4.79
N ARG A 149 -24.31 4.29 -4.07
CA ARG A 149 -23.96 5.20 -2.98
C ARG A 149 -23.22 4.50 -1.85
N ARG A 150 -23.66 3.30 -1.43
CA ARG A 150 -22.98 2.51 -0.40
C ARG A 150 -21.63 2.01 -0.89
N SER A 151 -21.55 1.51 -2.12
CA SER A 151 -20.30 1.03 -2.70
C SER A 151 -19.28 2.16 -2.88
N GLN A 152 -19.70 3.35 -3.31
CA GLN A 152 -18.84 4.54 -3.42
C GLN A 152 -18.35 5.03 -2.05
N ARG A 153 -19.20 5.02 -1.01
CA ARG A 153 -18.75 5.33 0.36
C ARG A 153 -17.73 4.33 0.86
N LYS A 154 -17.94 3.04 0.58
CA LYS A 154 -16.99 1.97 0.91
C LYS A 154 -15.67 2.18 0.16
N ARG A 155 -15.72 2.51 -1.14
CA ARG A 155 -14.55 2.84 -1.95
C ARG A 155 -13.74 3.99 -1.36
N LYS A 156 -14.41 5.10 -0.97
CA LYS A 156 -13.75 6.24 -0.34
C LYS A 156 -13.08 5.90 0.99
N ALA A 157 -13.67 4.99 1.77
CA ALA A 157 -13.11 4.55 3.06
C ALA A 157 -11.92 3.59 2.91
N LEU A 158 -11.91 2.78 1.84
CA LEU A 158 -10.88 1.75 1.61
C LEU A 158 -9.68 2.22 0.77
N GLY A 159 -9.72 3.43 0.19
CA GLY A 159 -8.63 3.97 -0.61
C GLY A 159 -8.60 3.45 -2.06
N PRO A 160 -7.48 2.90 -2.57
CA PRO A 160 -7.32 2.54 -3.98
C PRO A 160 -8.00 1.20 -4.31
N VAL A 161 -9.34 1.20 -4.36
CA VAL A 161 -10.14 0.00 -4.67
C VAL A 161 -11.05 0.25 -5.87
N THR A 162 -11.29 -0.79 -6.68
CA THR A 162 -12.21 -0.75 -7.82
C THR A 162 -13.67 -0.75 -7.37
N LEU A 163 -14.55 -0.17 -8.18
CA LEU A 163 -15.97 -0.07 -7.85
C LEU A 163 -16.63 -1.46 -7.79
N TRP A 164 -16.32 -2.36 -8.72
CA TRP A 164 -16.88 -3.72 -8.73
C TRP A 164 -16.56 -4.47 -7.44
N LEU A 165 -15.34 -4.34 -6.91
CA LEU A 165 -14.95 -5.01 -5.66
C LEU A 165 -15.75 -4.46 -4.49
N CYS A 166 -15.99 -3.14 -4.45
CA CYS A 166 -16.83 -2.52 -3.44
C CYS A 166 -18.30 -2.99 -3.52
N VAL A 167 -18.82 -3.22 -4.73
CA VAL A 167 -20.16 -3.79 -4.93
C VAL A 167 -20.20 -5.26 -4.48
N SER A 168 -19.16 -6.05 -4.75
CA SER A 168 -19.04 -7.43 -4.26
C SER A 168 -18.99 -7.49 -2.73
N LEU A 169 -18.24 -6.59 -2.09
CA LEU A 169 -18.21 -6.45 -0.63
C LEU A 169 -19.58 -6.09 -0.06
N LEU A 170 -20.33 -5.22 -0.76
CA LEU A 170 -21.69 -4.88 -0.38
C LEU A 170 -22.64 -6.08 -0.54
N ALA A 171 -22.48 -6.90 -1.59
CA ALA A 171 -23.27 -8.12 -1.77
C ALA A 171 -23.08 -9.08 -0.59
N ARG A 172 -21.83 -9.29 -0.16
CA ARG A 172 -21.48 -10.08 1.02
C ARG A 172 -22.13 -9.54 2.29
N GLU A 173 -22.08 -8.23 2.50
CA GLU A 173 -22.69 -7.54 3.65
C GLU A 173 -24.22 -7.74 3.70
N GLN A 174 -24.88 -7.78 2.55
CA GLN A 174 -26.32 -8.04 2.43
C GLN A 174 -26.67 -9.54 2.49
N GLY A 175 -25.69 -10.42 2.74
CA GLY A 175 -25.91 -11.87 2.86
C GLY A 175 -26.19 -12.58 1.54
N LEU A 176 -25.74 -12.01 0.40
CA LEU A 176 -25.91 -12.65 -0.90
C LEU A 176 -24.89 -13.79 -1.08
N ASP A 177 -25.31 -14.78 -1.86
CA ASP A 177 -24.48 -15.90 -2.31
C ASP A 177 -23.34 -15.41 -3.20
N MET A 178 -22.10 -15.62 -2.73
CA MET A 178 -20.87 -15.13 -3.39
C MET A 178 -20.49 -15.96 -4.61
N ASP A 179 -20.93 -17.21 -4.72
CA ASP A 179 -20.62 -18.05 -5.88
C ASP A 179 -21.26 -17.47 -7.14
N LYS A 180 -22.46 -16.90 -7.00
CA LYS A 180 -23.16 -16.18 -8.09
C LYS A 180 -22.48 -14.87 -8.45
N ILE A 181 -21.87 -14.20 -7.49
CA ILE A 181 -21.11 -12.96 -7.73
C ILE A 181 -19.85 -13.27 -8.53
N ASN A 182 -19.14 -14.33 -8.19
CA ASN A 182 -17.95 -14.80 -8.93
C ASN A 182 -18.32 -15.19 -10.37
N GLN A 183 -19.41 -15.92 -10.58
CA GLN A 183 -19.91 -16.26 -11.92
C GLN A 183 -20.20 -15.03 -12.81
N ILE A 184 -20.62 -13.91 -12.22
CA ILE A 184 -20.86 -12.66 -12.95
C ILE A 184 -19.55 -11.96 -13.32
N LEU A 185 -18.51 -12.10 -12.49
CA LEU A 185 -17.20 -11.48 -12.70
C LEU A 185 -16.33 -12.27 -13.69
N GLU A 186 -16.44 -13.60 -13.68
CA GLU A 186 -15.69 -14.53 -14.54
C GLU A 186 -16.23 -14.60 -15.97
N LYS A 187 -17.52 -14.26 -16.18
CA LYS A 187 -18.10 -14.05 -17.52
C LYS A 187 -17.65 -12.75 -18.13
#